data_AF-A0AAV7IKU5-F1
#
_entry.id   AF-A0AAV7IKU5-F1
#
_cell.length_a   1.000
_cell.length_b   1.000
_cell.length_c   1.000
_cell.angle_alpha   90.00
_cell.angle_beta   90.00
_cell.angle_gamma   90.00
#
_symmetry.space_group_name_H-M   'P 1'
#
loop_
_entity.id
_entity.type
_entity.pdbx_description
1 polymer ?
#
loop_
_entity_poly.entity_id
_entity_poly.type
_entity_poly.pdbx_seq_one_letter_code
_entity_poly.pdbx_strand_id
1 'polypeptide(L)'
;MKFVRSKFPYKLIQNINENNIDQFLSGWVDNRIRALIFEKLELPRLRYLLVAFHHRERVAFGYVQMGKPETEAIVTKYKIPKDLNTLLLFNENSEKPMASVSMKDISSETMHNVITNNNFLTLPRLSNQAMLDSVCPPEWLKPQKRLCAILVSQNSAVHDLARHKFRQAAIESPYSTERVRYTYIFKESQPEFVAALSASEGSPMEPLLHIVIIWRRDVNNLKYEWLKTRWIEPTQDENKWNESRQSLEQTIQRLLRTTEALPYAAKIEELADEHAQGTIDRIIGKALLAVDYISDNISKNQILLLISVITTFILIGAVTYGLSYLMKLEEISIQGKKGGYENNSRSTQVTSPLRLHELRAEKYNGLVRLLKPGCRTIILLIDHQSKLKLIPIFHKIIWPYRKNKTLLFSYMNMERGLNWYKKLLSLSLPELIELNINPKNCVGTVLALNGHRKYFCIYHAKHPECNKDKEFKRMERITKQMSHRSEDAEAGAFIGFDNSSDSEMSQDEIKNDVIKQDKLLEGLPNWLDRLFEGTTQRYHVNYWPDFTAK
;
A
#
# COMPACT_ATOMS: atom_id res chain seq x y z
N MET A 1 -17.92 -18.26 -14.37
CA MET A 1 -17.40 -18.38 -12.99
C MET A 1 -15.90 -18.68 -12.86
N LYS A 2 -15.24 -19.38 -13.81
CA LYS A 2 -13.78 -19.68 -13.72
C LYS A 2 -12.88 -18.43 -13.64
N PHE A 3 -13.24 -17.35 -14.35
CA PHE A 3 -12.51 -16.07 -14.35
C PHE A 3 -12.44 -15.38 -12.97
N VAL A 4 -13.52 -15.40 -12.18
CA VAL A 4 -13.51 -14.79 -10.83
C VAL A 4 -12.65 -15.61 -9.88
N ARG A 5 -12.65 -16.95 -10.05
CA ARG A 5 -11.81 -17.84 -9.24
C ARG A 5 -10.31 -17.64 -9.49
N SER A 6 -9.90 -17.33 -10.73
CA SER A 6 -8.48 -17.06 -11.04
C SER A 6 -7.97 -15.72 -10.52
N LYS A 7 -8.86 -14.85 -10.02
CA LYS A 7 -8.47 -13.57 -9.38
C LYS A 7 -8.14 -13.70 -7.89
N PHE A 8 -8.50 -14.81 -7.25
CA PHE A 8 -8.13 -15.04 -5.85
C PHE A 8 -6.68 -15.52 -5.73
N PRO A 9 -6.00 -15.21 -4.61
CA PRO A 9 -4.64 -15.68 -4.36
C PRO A 9 -4.53 -17.20 -4.53
N TYR A 10 -3.43 -17.64 -5.14
CA TYR A 10 -3.12 -19.06 -5.27
C TYR A 10 -3.09 -19.71 -3.87
N LYS A 11 -3.82 -20.82 -3.70
CA LYS A 11 -3.95 -21.59 -2.43
C LYS A 11 -4.66 -20.87 -1.27
N LEU A 12 -5.66 -20.05 -1.54
CA LEU A 12 -6.51 -19.49 -0.47
C LEU A 12 -7.22 -20.58 0.38
N ILE A 13 -7.64 -21.67 -0.28
CA ILE A 13 -8.21 -22.84 0.37
C ILE A 13 -7.41 -24.07 -0.09
N GLN A 14 -6.91 -24.85 0.86
CA GLN A 14 -6.15 -26.07 0.61
C GLN A 14 -7.09 -27.27 0.54
N ASN A 15 -6.93 -28.16 -0.44
CA ASN A 15 -7.67 -29.42 -0.46
C ASN A 15 -7.06 -30.38 0.57
N ILE A 16 -7.89 -30.90 1.46
CA ILE A 16 -7.49 -31.74 2.58
C ILE A 16 -7.93 -33.19 2.34
N ASN A 17 -6.98 -34.10 2.56
CA ASN A 17 -7.13 -35.55 2.49
C ASN A 17 -6.48 -36.20 3.71
N GLU A 18 -6.60 -37.52 3.83
CA GLU A 18 -6.05 -38.27 4.96
C GLU A 18 -4.53 -38.07 5.16
N ASN A 19 -3.79 -37.85 4.07
CA ASN A 19 -2.33 -37.71 4.13
C ASN A 19 -1.87 -36.35 4.65
N ASN A 20 -2.68 -35.29 4.49
CA ASN A 20 -2.26 -33.91 4.77
C ASN A 20 -2.99 -33.25 5.94
N ILE A 21 -4.03 -33.90 6.50
CA ILE A 21 -4.85 -33.31 7.55
C ILE A 21 -4.05 -32.98 8.80
N ASP A 22 -3.17 -33.88 9.25
CA ASP A 22 -2.40 -33.68 10.47
C ASP A 22 -1.36 -32.56 10.28
N GLN A 23 -0.75 -32.46 9.10
CA GLN A 23 0.14 -31.35 8.75
C GLN A 23 -0.62 -30.01 8.68
N PHE A 24 -1.82 -30.01 8.10
CA PHE A 24 -2.63 -28.80 8.00
C PHE A 24 -3.07 -28.31 9.38
N LEU A 25 -3.60 -29.23 10.20
CA LEU A 25 -4.02 -28.92 11.56
C LEU A 25 -2.82 -28.45 12.37
N SER A 26 -1.71 -29.18 12.42
CA SER A 26 -0.51 -28.81 13.21
C SER A 26 0.20 -27.50 12.79
N GLY A 27 -0.15 -26.89 11.66
CA GLY A 27 0.58 -25.77 11.05
C GLY A 27 0.47 -24.39 11.73
N TRP A 28 0.10 -24.29 13.01
CA TRP A 28 -0.26 -23.01 13.70
C TRP A 28 0.86 -21.97 13.85
N VAL A 29 2.09 -22.29 13.41
CA VAL A 29 3.26 -21.40 13.45
C VAL A 29 3.00 -20.08 12.71
N ASP A 30 2.09 -20.09 11.74
CA ASP A 30 1.65 -18.91 11.00
C ASP A 30 0.69 -17.98 11.77
N ASN A 31 0.41 -18.27 13.04
CA ASN A 31 -0.47 -17.49 13.92
C ASN A 31 -1.94 -17.44 13.47
N ARG A 32 -2.40 -18.45 12.70
CA ARG A 32 -3.78 -18.54 12.20
C ARG A 32 -4.52 -19.75 12.75
N ILE A 33 -5.81 -19.62 13.02
CA ILE A 33 -6.67 -20.78 13.33
C ILE A 33 -6.87 -21.63 12.06
N ARG A 34 -7.30 -22.87 12.24
CA ARG A 34 -7.61 -23.78 11.13
C ARG A 34 -9.11 -23.94 10.98
N ALA A 35 -9.60 -23.74 9.75
CA ALA A 35 -10.99 -23.96 9.39
C ALA A 35 -11.09 -25.09 8.37
N LEU A 36 -11.91 -26.11 8.64
CA LEU A 36 -12.21 -27.18 7.69
C LEU A 36 -13.65 -27.05 7.20
N ILE A 37 -13.82 -26.98 5.89
CA ILE A 37 -15.13 -26.94 5.21
C ILE A 37 -15.38 -28.29 4.57
N PHE A 38 -16.50 -28.91 4.91
CA PHE A 38 -16.97 -30.19 4.37
C PHE A 38 -18.17 -29.95 3.46
N GLU A 39 -18.04 -30.31 2.18
CA GLU A 39 -19.14 -30.28 1.20
C GLU A 39 -19.08 -31.48 0.25
N LYS A 40 -20.24 -31.89 -0.31
CA LYS A 40 -20.29 -32.95 -1.34
C LYS A 40 -19.73 -32.50 -2.70
N LEU A 41 -19.67 -31.18 -2.93
CA LEU A 41 -19.22 -30.62 -4.21
C LEU A 41 -17.71 -30.86 -4.41
N GLU A 42 -17.27 -30.95 -5.65
CA GLU A 42 -15.84 -31.10 -5.95
C GLU A 42 -15.04 -29.82 -5.68
N LEU A 43 -15.67 -28.66 -5.83
CA LEU A 43 -15.01 -27.37 -5.71
C LEU A 43 -15.76 -26.46 -4.73
N PRO A 44 -15.06 -25.71 -3.87
CA PRO A 44 -15.68 -24.82 -2.89
C PRO A 44 -16.50 -23.72 -3.58
N ARG A 45 -17.69 -23.44 -3.06
CA ARG A 45 -18.57 -22.37 -3.58
C ARG A 45 -17.87 -21.01 -3.57
N LEU A 46 -18.18 -20.15 -4.54
CA LEU A 46 -17.55 -18.83 -4.66
C LEU A 46 -17.70 -17.97 -3.39
N ARG A 47 -18.85 -18.06 -2.73
CA ARG A 47 -19.11 -17.34 -1.47
C ARG A 47 -18.18 -17.80 -0.33
N TYR A 48 -17.74 -19.05 -0.31
CA TYR A 48 -16.79 -19.54 0.70
C TYR A 48 -15.38 -19.04 0.40
N LEU A 49 -15.02 -18.93 -0.89
CA LEU A 49 -13.77 -18.28 -1.30
C LEU A 49 -13.75 -16.80 -0.87
N LEU A 50 -14.87 -16.08 -0.97
CA LEU A 50 -14.97 -14.70 -0.48
C LEU A 50 -14.78 -14.61 1.03
N VAL A 51 -15.43 -15.48 1.81
CA VAL A 51 -15.25 -15.55 3.26
C VAL A 51 -13.80 -15.89 3.62
N ALA A 52 -13.20 -16.85 2.90
CA ALA A 52 -11.81 -17.22 3.11
C ALA A 52 -10.85 -16.07 2.82
N PHE A 53 -11.13 -15.29 1.77
CA PHE A 53 -10.33 -14.13 1.40
C PHE A 53 -10.45 -13.00 2.44
N HIS A 54 -11.65 -12.79 2.98
CA HIS A 54 -11.89 -11.82 4.05
C HIS A 54 -11.09 -12.15 5.32
N HIS A 55 -11.09 -13.43 5.73
CA HIS A 55 -10.47 -13.87 6.98
C HIS A 55 -9.04 -14.42 6.83
N ARG A 56 -8.40 -14.22 5.66
CA ARG A 56 -7.09 -14.82 5.29
C ARG A 56 -5.93 -14.53 6.26
N GLU A 57 -6.01 -13.43 6.99
CA GLU A 57 -4.98 -12.98 7.93
C GLU A 57 -5.06 -13.71 9.27
N ARG A 58 -6.24 -14.23 9.65
CA ARG A 58 -6.47 -14.89 10.95
C ARG A 58 -6.83 -16.36 10.83
N VAL A 59 -7.25 -16.81 9.65
CA VAL A 59 -7.76 -18.17 9.41
C VAL A 59 -7.13 -18.77 8.16
N ALA A 60 -6.62 -19.99 8.29
CA ALA A 60 -6.26 -20.83 7.15
C ALA A 60 -7.40 -21.82 6.87
N PHE A 61 -7.84 -21.88 5.62
CA PHE A 61 -8.98 -22.69 5.20
C PHE A 61 -8.54 -23.98 4.49
N GLY A 62 -9.09 -25.09 4.94
CA GLY A 62 -9.02 -26.39 4.31
C GLY A 62 -10.40 -26.82 3.79
N TYR A 63 -10.41 -27.52 2.66
CA TYR A 63 -11.61 -28.04 2.03
C TYR A 63 -11.54 -29.55 1.92
N VAL A 64 -12.57 -30.22 2.43
CA VAL A 64 -12.71 -31.67 2.39
C VAL A 64 -13.94 -31.99 1.54
N GLN A 65 -13.72 -32.68 0.41
CA GLN A 65 -14.80 -33.19 -0.40
C GLN A 65 -15.39 -34.45 0.25
N MET A 66 -16.69 -34.44 0.54
CA MET A 66 -17.41 -35.59 1.05
C MET A 66 -17.78 -36.58 -0.07
N GLY A 67 -17.80 -37.87 0.24
CA GLY A 67 -18.18 -38.94 -0.70
C GLY A 67 -17.03 -39.54 -1.51
N LYS A 68 -15.78 -39.19 -1.19
CA LYS A 68 -14.57 -39.87 -1.70
C LYS A 68 -14.05 -40.85 -0.64
N PRO A 69 -13.44 -41.97 -1.05
CA PRO A 69 -12.86 -42.92 -0.10
C PRO A 69 -11.70 -42.30 0.69
N GLU A 70 -10.91 -41.41 0.06
CA GLU A 70 -9.75 -40.73 0.66
C GLU A 70 -10.08 -39.73 1.79
N THR A 71 -11.35 -39.45 2.01
CA THR A 71 -11.83 -38.49 3.02
C THR A 71 -12.82 -39.11 3.99
N GLU A 72 -13.13 -40.40 3.84
CA GLU A 72 -14.13 -41.09 4.64
C GLU A 72 -13.65 -41.30 6.09
N ALA A 73 -12.35 -41.52 6.31
CA ALA A 73 -11.81 -41.61 7.67
C ALA A 73 -11.93 -40.27 8.40
N ILE A 74 -11.73 -39.13 7.71
CA ILE A 74 -11.84 -37.79 8.30
C ILE A 74 -13.30 -37.49 8.67
N VAL A 75 -14.23 -37.77 7.76
CA VAL A 75 -15.68 -37.59 7.98
C VAL A 75 -16.14 -38.40 9.19
N THR A 76 -15.63 -39.63 9.34
CA THR A 76 -15.93 -40.51 10.46
C THR A 76 -15.29 -40.01 11.76
N LYS A 77 -14.02 -39.59 11.74
CA LYS A 77 -13.28 -39.06 12.90
C LYS A 77 -14.01 -37.90 13.57
N TYR A 78 -14.47 -36.93 12.77
CA TYR A 78 -15.18 -35.75 13.29
C TYR A 78 -16.71 -35.88 13.32
N LYS A 79 -17.25 -37.07 13.06
CA LYS A 79 -18.69 -37.36 13.10
C LYS A 79 -19.53 -36.38 12.25
N ILE A 80 -19.07 -36.12 11.02
CA ILE A 80 -19.72 -35.15 10.13
C ILE A 80 -21.01 -35.75 9.54
N PRO A 81 -22.16 -35.05 9.62
CA PRO A 81 -23.40 -35.52 8.98
C PRO A 81 -23.25 -35.60 7.46
N LYS A 82 -23.56 -36.77 6.88
CA LYS A 82 -23.40 -36.99 5.42
C LYS A 82 -24.25 -36.07 4.56
N ASP A 83 -25.36 -35.55 5.06
CA ASP A 83 -26.32 -34.74 4.27
C ASP A 83 -26.21 -33.23 4.47
N LEU A 84 -25.31 -32.77 5.34
CA LEU A 84 -25.14 -31.36 5.66
C LEU A 84 -23.74 -30.90 5.29
N ASN A 85 -23.63 -29.62 4.89
CA ASN A 85 -22.34 -28.96 4.78
C ASN A 85 -21.90 -28.55 6.19
N THR A 86 -20.64 -28.75 6.51
CA THR A 86 -20.12 -28.50 7.87
C THR A 86 -18.88 -27.63 7.84
N LEU A 87 -18.82 -26.63 8.72
CA LEU A 87 -17.64 -25.83 9.02
C LEU A 87 -17.14 -26.21 10.42
N LEU A 88 -15.87 -26.61 10.53
CA LEU A 88 -15.18 -26.84 11.80
C LEU A 88 -14.05 -25.84 12.00
N LEU A 89 -13.91 -25.29 13.20
CA LEU A 89 -12.81 -24.40 13.59
C LEU A 89 -11.95 -25.06 14.67
N PHE A 90 -10.63 -24.94 14.55
CA PHE A 90 -9.63 -25.49 15.46
C PHE A 90 -8.65 -24.41 15.93
N ASN A 91 -8.40 -24.37 17.24
CA ASN A 91 -7.56 -23.39 17.94
C ASN A 91 -6.38 -24.09 18.66
N GLU A 92 -5.51 -24.75 17.88
CA GLU A 92 -4.33 -25.52 18.34
C GLU A 92 -4.61 -26.95 18.83
N ASN A 93 -5.87 -27.28 19.16
CA ASN A 93 -6.29 -28.65 19.40
C ASN A 93 -6.75 -29.30 18.08
N SER A 94 -6.09 -30.38 17.66
CA SER A 94 -6.47 -31.13 16.45
C SER A 94 -7.51 -32.22 16.70
N GLU A 95 -7.70 -32.65 17.95
CA GLU A 95 -8.63 -33.73 18.28
C GLU A 95 -10.08 -33.22 18.32
N LYS A 96 -10.29 -32.02 18.88
CA LYS A 96 -11.60 -31.45 19.09
C LYS A 96 -11.73 -30.06 18.45
N PRO A 97 -12.75 -29.83 17.61
CA PRO A 97 -13.04 -28.50 17.11
C PRO A 97 -13.56 -27.60 18.23
N MET A 98 -13.11 -26.36 18.25
CA MET A 98 -13.58 -25.30 19.15
C MET A 98 -15.00 -24.85 18.80
N ALA A 99 -15.32 -24.80 17.51
CA ALA A 99 -16.66 -24.45 17.03
C ALA A 99 -17.01 -25.30 15.81
N SER A 100 -18.28 -25.68 15.71
CA SER A 100 -18.82 -26.43 14.59
C SER A 100 -20.18 -25.86 14.16
N VAL A 101 -20.42 -25.82 12.85
CA VAL A 101 -21.72 -25.46 12.27
C VAL A 101 -22.03 -26.40 11.13
N SER A 102 -23.19 -27.06 11.19
CA SER A 102 -23.66 -27.99 10.17
C SER A 102 -25.04 -27.57 9.66
N MET A 103 -25.16 -27.22 8.38
CA MET A 103 -26.41 -26.80 7.74
C MET A 103 -26.47 -27.30 6.30
N LYS A 104 -27.68 -27.46 5.73
CA LYS A 104 -27.84 -27.84 4.31
C LYS A 104 -27.15 -26.85 3.37
N ASP A 105 -27.21 -25.57 3.72
CA ASP A 105 -26.54 -24.49 3.02
C ASP A 105 -26.02 -23.50 4.07
N ILE A 106 -24.69 -23.34 4.18
CA ILE A 106 -24.08 -22.40 5.12
C ILE A 106 -24.07 -21.00 4.48
N SER A 107 -24.79 -20.06 5.08
CA SER A 107 -24.80 -18.66 4.63
C SER A 107 -23.46 -17.98 4.92
N SER A 108 -23.10 -16.98 4.09
CA SER A 108 -21.89 -16.16 4.30
C SER A 108 -21.87 -15.50 5.68
N GLU A 109 -23.01 -14.97 6.11
CA GLU A 109 -23.18 -14.33 7.42
C GLU A 109 -22.91 -15.30 8.57
N THR A 110 -23.46 -16.52 8.50
CA THR A 110 -23.23 -17.53 9.54
C THR A 110 -21.74 -17.86 9.66
N MET A 111 -21.03 -18.02 8.54
CA MET A 111 -19.58 -18.25 8.60
C MET A 111 -18.84 -17.04 9.16
N HIS A 112 -19.19 -15.81 8.75
CA HIS A 112 -18.56 -14.62 9.29
C HIS A 112 -18.73 -14.54 10.81
N ASN A 113 -19.94 -14.79 11.33
CA ASN A 113 -20.23 -14.72 12.76
C ASN A 113 -19.46 -15.80 13.55
N VAL A 114 -19.50 -17.05 13.07
CA VAL A 114 -18.81 -18.18 13.73
C VAL A 114 -17.31 -17.96 13.75
N ILE A 115 -16.73 -17.49 12.64
CA ILE A 115 -15.29 -17.21 12.54
C ILE A 115 -14.90 -16.02 13.41
N THR A 116 -15.65 -14.92 13.37
CA THR A 116 -15.30 -13.70 14.11
C THR A 116 -15.32 -13.92 15.62
N ASN A 117 -16.25 -14.73 16.13
CA ASN A 117 -16.33 -15.07 17.55
C ASN A 117 -15.20 -16.02 18.00
N ASN A 118 -14.51 -16.66 17.05
CA ASN A 118 -13.57 -17.74 17.30
C ASN A 118 -12.26 -17.54 16.51
N ASN A 119 -11.81 -16.30 16.35
CA ASN A 119 -10.72 -15.91 15.43
C ASN A 119 -9.32 -15.94 16.04
N PHE A 120 -9.15 -16.45 17.27
CA PHE A 120 -7.86 -16.48 17.97
C PHE A 120 -7.45 -17.90 18.33
N LEU A 121 -6.14 -18.14 18.29
CA LEU A 121 -5.53 -19.32 18.91
C LEU A 121 -5.70 -19.26 20.44
N THR A 122 -5.48 -20.40 21.11
CA THR A 122 -5.50 -20.44 22.57
C THR A 122 -4.36 -19.59 23.13
N LEU A 123 -3.18 -19.70 22.52
CA LEU A 123 -2.03 -18.86 22.81
C LEU A 123 -1.60 -18.07 21.57
N PRO A 124 -2.23 -16.91 21.26
CA PRO A 124 -1.91 -16.12 20.08
C PRO A 124 -0.55 -15.42 20.21
N ARG A 125 0.14 -15.29 19.08
CA ARG A 125 1.39 -14.53 18.94
C ARG A 125 1.08 -13.06 18.68
N LEU A 126 1.78 -12.16 19.37
CA LEU A 126 1.73 -10.73 19.11
C LEU A 126 2.63 -10.38 17.91
N SER A 127 2.09 -10.55 16.71
CA SER A 127 2.82 -10.41 15.45
C SER A 127 2.69 -9.04 14.77
N ASN A 128 1.69 -8.24 15.16
CA ASN A 128 1.47 -6.89 14.63
C ASN A 128 0.56 -6.08 15.57
N GLN A 129 0.45 -4.78 15.29
CA GLN A 129 -0.35 -3.86 16.10
C GLN A 129 -1.83 -4.25 16.16
N ALA A 130 -2.42 -4.65 15.03
CA ALA A 130 -3.81 -5.08 14.98
C ALA A 130 -4.08 -6.31 15.87
N MET A 131 -3.12 -7.24 15.98
CA MET A 131 -3.21 -8.39 16.86
C MET A 131 -3.13 -7.99 18.34
N LEU A 132 -2.21 -7.08 18.69
CA LEU A 132 -2.12 -6.54 20.04
C LEU A 132 -3.40 -5.80 20.45
N ASP A 133 -3.95 -4.96 19.59
CA ASP A 133 -5.18 -4.23 19.89
C ASP A 133 -6.41 -5.14 19.98
N SER A 134 -6.44 -6.22 19.21
CA SER A 134 -7.57 -7.17 19.25
C SER A 134 -7.50 -8.10 20.47
N VAL A 135 -6.30 -8.58 20.84
CA VAL A 135 -6.13 -9.52 21.96
C VAL A 135 -6.02 -8.78 23.30
N CYS A 136 -5.36 -7.62 23.31
CA CYS A 136 -5.11 -6.79 24.49
C CYS A 136 -5.61 -5.37 24.23
N PRO A 137 -6.93 -5.13 24.19
CA PRO A 137 -7.47 -3.81 23.88
C PRO A 137 -7.14 -2.77 24.97
N PRO A 138 -6.93 -1.49 24.61
CA PRO A 138 -6.79 -0.42 25.59
C PRO A 138 -8.12 -0.16 26.30
N GLU A 139 -8.09 -0.07 27.63
CA GLU A 139 -9.29 0.17 28.43
C GLU A 139 -9.08 1.32 29.41
N TRP A 140 -9.69 2.48 29.10
CA TRP A 140 -9.62 3.66 29.95
C TRP A 140 -10.80 3.77 30.94
N LEU A 141 -11.97 3.21 30.61
CA LEU A 141 -13.25 3.54 31.26
C LEU A 141 -13.95 2.37 32.00
N LYS A 142 -13.43 1.14 31.95
CA LYS A 142 -14.08 0.01 32.61
C LYS A 142 -13.63 -0.17 34.07
N PRO A 143 -14.54 -0.54 34.99
CA PRO A 143 -14.19 -0.80 36.38
C PRO A 143 -13.36 -2.08 36.56
N GLN A 144 -13.35 -2.97 35.56
CA GLN A 144 -12.64 -4.25 35.60
C GLN A 144 -11.42 -4.21 34.69
N LYS A 145 -10.25 -4.53 35.26
CA LYS A 145 -8.99 -4.63 34.51
C LYS A 145 -9.01 -5.86 33.62
N ARG A 146 -8.66 -5.68 32.35
CA ARG A 146 -8.28 -6.77 31.44
C ARG A 146 -6.78 -6.91 31.42
N LEU A 147 -6.28 -8.06 31.84
CA LEU A 147 -4.85 -8.34 31.93
C LEU A 147 -4.41 -9.19 30.74
N CYS A 148 -3.21 -8.91 30.23
CA CYS A 148 -2.55 -9.75 29.26
C CYS A 148 -1.25 -10.30 29.84
N ALA A 149 -1.16 -11.61 29.98
CA ALA A 149 0.07 -12.31 30.37
C ALA A 149 0.83 -12.68 29.09
N ILE A 150 1.98 -12.04 28.88
CA ILE A 150 2.80 -12.18 27.68
C ILE A 150 4.07 -12.95 28.03
N LEU A 151 4.27 -14.10 27.40
CA LEU A 151 5.53 -14.83 27.46
C LEU A 151 6.50 -14.28 26.41
N VAL A 152 7.69 -13.85 26.85
CA VAL A 152 8.76 -13.45 25.93
C VAL A 152 9.58 -14.68 25.52
N SER A 153 9.58 -14.98 24.23
CA SER A 153 10.21 -16.19 23.67
C SER A 153 11.02 -15.88 22.40
N GLN A 154 11.66 -16.90 21.83
CA GLN A 154 12.30 -16.87 20.52
C GLN A 154 11.74 -18.00 19.66
N ASN A 155 11.95 -17.91 18.35
CA ASN A 155 11.60 -18.96 17.40
C ASN A 155 12.62 -20.11 17.43
N SER A 156 12.65 -20.86 18.54
CA SER A 156 13.52 -22.03 18.72
C SER A 156 12.79 -23.18 19.43
N ALA A 157 13.27 -24.41 19.20
CA ALA A 157 12.66 -25.63 19.72
C ALA A 157 12.60 -25.68 21.26
N VAL A 158 13.63 -25.14 21.94
CA VAL A 158 13.66 -25.03 23.41
C VAL A 158 12.51 -24.14 23.90
N HIS A 159 12.27 -23.04 23.19
CA HIS A 159 11.19 -22.12 23.52
C HIS A 159 9.80 -22.64 23.08
N ASP A 160 9.71 -23.61 22.16
CA ASP A 160 8.45 -24.27 21.81
C ASP A 160 7.88 -25.04 23.00
N LEU A 161 8.74 -25.72 23.78
CA LEU A 161 8.31 -26.46 24.97
C LEU A 161 7.76 -25.53 26.05
N ALA A 162 8.45 -24.41 26.30
CA ALA A 162 7.99 -23.38 27.24
C ALA A 162 6.64 -22.76 26.81
N ARG A 163 6.46 -22.50 25.51
CA ARG A 163 5.19 -22.04 24.93
C ARG A 163 4.09 -23.09 25.07
N HIS A 164 4.40 -24.37 24.86
CA HIS A 164 3.43 -25.45 25.03
C HIS A 164 2.94 -25.55 26.48
N LYS A 165 3.85 -25.45 27.46
CA LYS A 165 3.47 -25.40 28.89
C LYS A 165 2.66 -24.16 29.23
N PHE A 166 3.04 -22.99 28.71
CA PHE A 166 2.25 -21.76 28.90
C PHE A 166 0.84 -21.88 28.30
N ARG A 167 0.70 -22.57 27.16
CA ARG A 167 -0.62 -22.91 26.59
C ARG A 167 -1.42 -23.82 27.52
N GLN A 168 -0.79 -24.85 28.11
CA GLN A 168 -1.47 -25.71 29.11
C GLN A 168 -1.99 -24.90 30.29
N ALA A 169 -1.17 -23.99 30.84
CA ALA A 169 -1.61 -23.06 31.90
C ALA A 169 -2.76 -22.15 31.45
N ALA A 170 -2.77 -21.69 30.20
CA ALA A 170 -3.88 -20.89 29.67
C ALA A 170 -5.19 -21.70 29.57
N ILE A 171 -5.13 -22.97 29.17
CA ILE A 171 -6.30 -23.87 29.06
C ILE A 171 -6.86 -24.21 30.45
N GLU A 172 -5.99 -24.47 31.42
CA GLU A 172 -6.37 -24.82 32.79
C GLU A 172 -6.78 -23.61 33.63
N SER A 173 -6.56 -22.39 33.13
CA SER A 173 -6.83 -21.18 33.89
C SER A 173 -8.33 -21.02 34.20
N PRO A 174 -8.69 -20.60 35.43
CA PRO A 174 -10.09 -20.42 35.82
C PRO A 174 -10.70 -19.13 35.27
N TYR A 175 -9.92 -18.30 34.56
CA TYR A 175 -10.31 -16.97 34.13
C TYR A 175 -10.89 -16.99 32.73
N SER A 176 -11.98 -16.24 32.50
CA SER A 176 -12.50 -16.01 31.16
C SER A 176 -11.48 -15.28 30.30
N THR A 177 -11.42 -15.64 29.01
CA THR A 177 -10.54 -15.01 28.02
C THR A 177 -10.82 -13.51 27.81
N GLU A 178 -11.97 -12.99 28.25
CA GLU A 178 -12.25 -11.55 28.25
C GLU A 178 -11.60 -10.78 29.40
N ARG A 179 -11.18 -11.48 30.48
CA ARG A 179 -10.57 -10.87 31.66
C ARG A 179 -9.05 -11.05 31.67
N VAL A 180 -8.59 -12.23 31.28
CA VAL A 180 -7.17 -12.56 31.21
C VAL A 180 -6.89 -13.21 29.87
N ARG A 181 -5.95 -12.63 29.10
CA ARG A 181 -5.44 -13.23 27.86
C ARG A 181 -4.01 -13.66 28.04
N TYR A 182 -3.73 -14.90 27.65
CA TYR A 182 -2.38 -15.44 27.60
C TYR A 182 -1.88 -15.31 26.17
N THR A 183 -0.71 -14.72 25.96
CA THR A 183 -0.14 -14.49 24.64
C THR A 183 1.38 -14.67 24.69
N TYR A 184 2.03 -14.70 23.54
CA TYR A 184 3.49 -14.69 23.50
C TYR A 184 4.02 -13.73 22.44
N ILE A 185 5.27 -13.33 22.60
CA ILE A 185 5.96 -12.43 21.68
C ILE A 185 7.35 -12.99 21.37
N PHE A 186 7.82 -12.75 20.16
CA PHE A 186 9.19 -13.06 19.77
C PHE A 186 10.08 -11.84 19.98
N LYS A 187 11.13 -12.01 20.79
CA LYS A 187 12.08 -10.93 21.09
C LYS A 187 12.77 -10.44 19.80
N GLU A 188 13.11 -11.34 18.88
CA GLU A 188 13.73 -10.96 17.60
C GLU A 188 12.78 -10.19 16.67
N SER A 189 11.49 -10.48 16.72
CA SER A 189 10.50 -9.85 15.84
C SER A 189 10.00 -8.51 16.38
N GLN A 190 9.98 -8.35 17.70
CA GLN A 190 9.46 -7.15 18.38
C GLN A 190 10.47 -6.60 19.42
N PRO A 191 11.68 -6.19 18.98
CA PRO A 191 12.73 -5.79 19.91
C PRO A 191 12.40 -4.51 20.69
N GLU A 192 11.76 -3.53 20.04
CA GLU A 192 11.38 -2.23 20.64
C GLU A 192 10.37 -2.40 21.77
N PHE A 193 9.36 -3.27 21.56
CA PHE A 193 8.36 -3.59 22.58
C PHE A 193 9.00 -4.20 23.83
N VAL A 194 9.89 -5.18 23.65
CA VAL A 194 10.57 -5.84 24.78
C VAL A 194 11.54 -4.88 25.46
N ALA A 195 12.27 -4.05 24.71
CA ALA A 195 13.19 -3.06 25.25
C ALA A 195 12.48 -2.02 26.14
N ALA A 196 11.30 -1.55 25.73
CA ALA A 196 10.50 -0.60 26.52
C ALA A 196 10.10 -1.16 27.90
N LEU A 197 9.82 -2.47 27.98
CA LEU A 197 9.46 -3.15 29.23
C LEU A 197 10.68 -3.53 30.09
N SER A 198 11.87 -3.57 29.50
CA SER A 198 13.14 -3.90 30.15
C SER A 198 13.90 -2.67 30.67
N ALA A 199 13.35 -1.45 30.50
CA ALA A 199 14.01 -0.22 30.94
C ALA A 199 13.81 0.11 32.43
N SER A 200 12.89 -0.56 33.13
CA SER A 200 12.54 -0.28 34.53
C SER A 200 13.28 -1.17 35.53
N GLU A 201 13.47 -0.68 36.76
CA GLU A 201 14.13 -1.40 37.87
C GLU A 201 13.50 -2.76 38.25
N GLY A 202 12.28 -3.08 37.79
CA GLY A 202 11.61 -4.36 38.03
C GLY A 202 11.78 -5.42 36.94
N SER A 203 12.57 -5.16 35.89
CA SER A 203 12.74 -6.11 34.79
C SER A 203 13.87 -7.12 35.05
N PRO A 204 13.72 -8.38 34.62
CA PRO A 204 14.80 -9.35 34.68
C PRO A 204 15.98 -8.93 33.79
N MET A 205 17.21 -9.28 34.18
CA MET A 205 18.42 -9.03 33.38
C MET A 205 18.34 -9.63 31.98
N GLU A 206 17.67 -10.78 31.86
CA GLU A 206 17.36 -11.42 30.59
C GLU A 206 15.83 -11.62 30.48
N PRO A 207 15.13 -10.92 29.57
CA PRO A 207 13.68 -11.02 29.46
C PRO A 207 13.21 -12.33 28.82
N LEU A 208 14.11 -13.13 28.26
CA LEU A 208 13.76 -14.41 27.63
C LEU A 208 13.18 -15.38 28.66
N LEU A 209 12.13 -16.09 28.25
CA LEU A 209 11.38 -17.02 29.09
C LEU A 209 10.83 -16.36 30.37
N HIS A 210 10.62 -15.04 30.38
CA HIS A 210 9.91 -14.38 31.46
C HIS A 210 8.51 -14.00 31.00
N ILE A 211 7.59 -13.99 31.95
CA ILE A 211 6.21 -13.55 31.73
C ILE A 211 6.08 -12.12 32.24
N VAL A 212 5.54 -11.25 31.39
CA VAL A 212 5.13 -9.91 31.77
C VAL A 212 3.61 -9.84 31.73
N ILE A 213 3.01 -9.37 32.82
CA ILE A 213 1.58 -9.10 32.87
C ILE A 213 1.40 -7.62 32.60
N ILE A 214 0.63 -7.29 31.56
CA ILE A 214 0.38 -5.92 31.14
C ILE A 214 -1.11 -5.56 31.30
N TRP A 215 -1.35 -4.27 31.49
CA TRP A 215 -2.64 -3.62 31.39
C TRP A 215 -2.50 -2.34 30.56
N ARG A 216 -3.16 -2.30 29.40
CA ARG A 216 -3.07 -1.18 28.46
C ARG A 216 -4.12 -0.14 28.82
N ARG A 217 -3.67 1.10 29.08
CA ARG A 217 -4.54 2.24 29.32
C ARG A 217 -4.92 2.89 28.00
N ASP A 218 -3.91 3.17 27.18
CA ASP A 218 -4.04 3.78 25.85
C ASP A 218 -3.25 2.94 24.83
N VAL A 219 -3.23 3.38 23.57
CA VAL A 219 -2.46 2.71 22.50
C VAL A 219 -0.99 2.58 22.88
N ASN A 220 -0.40 3.65 23.41
CA ASN A 220 1.04 3.75 23.69
C ASN A 220 1.38 3.63 25.18
N ASN A 221 0.41 3.78 26.08
CA ASN A 221 0.66 3.80 27.52
C ASN A 221 0.14 2.51 28.15
N LEU A 222 1.03 1.76 28.79
CA LEU A 222 0.65 0.59 29.55
C LEU A 222 1.29 0.56 30.94
N LYS A 223 0.68 -0.21 31.82
CA LYS A 223 1.27 -0.61 33.09
C LYS A 223 1.60 -2.09 33.06
N TYR A 224 2.64 -2.50 33.77
CA TYR A 224 3.09 -3.89 33.75
C TYR A 224 3.73 -4.34 35.06
N GLU A 225 3.79 -5.66 35.22
CA GLU A 225 4.54 -6.34 36.26
C GLU A 225 5.20 -7.59 35.67
N TRP A 226 6.49 -7.77 35.95
CA TRP A 226 7.22 -8.98 35.59
C TRP A 226 7.03 -10.06 36.66
N LEU A 227 6.83 -11.30 36.22
CA LEU A 227 6.91 -12.45 37.12
C LEU A 227 8.37 -12.61 37.57
N LYS A 228 8.60 -12.68 38.89
CA LYS A 228 9.94 -12.80 39.48
C LYS A 228 10.65 -14.09 39.08
N THR A 229 9.88 -15.14 38.86
CA THR A 229 10.41 -16.46 38.50
C THR A 229 10.46 -16.60 36.98
N ARG A 230 11.59 -17.07 36.46
CA ARG A 230 11.71 -17.48 35.05
C ARG A 230 10.68 -18.56 34.75
N TRP A 231 10.05 -18.48 33.58
CA TRP A 231 9.19 -19.54 33.05
C TRP A 231 10.07 -20.69 32.56
N ILE A 232 10.42 -21.56 33.52
CA ILE A 232 11.41 -22.62 33.36
C ILE A 232 10.92 -23.70 32.39
N GLU A 233 11.87 -24.23 31.63
CA GLU A 233 11.78 -25.49 30.90
C GLU A 233 11.75 -26.68 31.89
N PRO A 234 10.88 -27.70 31.71
CA PRO A 234 10.80 -28.78 32.67
C PRO A 234 12.10 -29.60 32.67
N THR A 235 12.91 -29.48 33.74
CA THR A 235 13.48 -30.69 34.32
C THR A 235 12.31 -31.58 34.75
N GLN A 236 12.50 -32.89 34.88
CA GLN A 236 11.46 -33.91 35.17
C GLN A 236 10.62 -33.69 36.45
N ASP A 237 10.74 -32.54 37.12
CA ASP A 237 10.03 -32.15 38.31
C ASP A 237 8.70 -31.46 37.96
N GLU A 238 7.61 -32.24 37.83
CA GLU A 238 6.24 -31.69 37.72
C GLU A 238 5.89 -30.71 38.86
N ASN A 239 6.54 -30.86 40.02
CA ASN A 239 6.36 -29.99 41.18
C ASN A 239 6.76 -28.54 40.88
N LYS A 240 7.90 -28.31 40.20
CA LYS A 240 8.36 -26.96 39.83
C LYS A 240 7.42 -26.28 38.83
N TRP A 241 6.82 -27.08 37.94
CA TRP A 241 5.79 -26.61 37.02
C TRP A 241 4.54 -26.16 37.77
N ASN A 242 4.05 -26.99 38.69
CA ASN A 242 2.86 -26.67 39.47
C ASN A 242 3.07 -25.42 40.34
N GLU A 243 4.25 -25.26 40.93
CA GLU A 243 4.63 -24.07 41.69
C GLU A 243 4.67 -22.80 40.81
N SER A 244 5.28 -22.86 39.63
CA SER A 244 5.36 -21.70 38.73
C SER A 244 3.98 -21.30 38.18
N ARG A 245 3.13 -22.28 37.88
CA ARG A 245 1.74 -22.08 37.49
C ARG A 245 0.93 -21.45 38.62
N GLN A 246 1.02 -21.98 39.85
CA GLN A 246 0.34 -21.40 41.01
C GLN A 246 0.82 -19.98 41.31
N SER A 247 2.12 -19.71 41.19
CA SER A 247 2.69 -18.37 41.36
C SER A 247 2.15 -17.37 40.33
N LEU A 248 2.03 -17.79 39.06
CA LEU A 248 1.41 -17.00 38.01
C LEU A 248 -0.07 -16.71 38.32
N GLU A 249 -0.84 -17.72 38.70
CA GLU A 249 -2.25 -17.59 39.03
C GLU A 249 -2.47 -16.68 40.24
N GLN A 250 -1.67 -16.81 41.30
CA GLN A 250 -1.71 -15.94 42.48
C GLN A 250 -1.39 -14.49 42.11
N THR A 251 -0.40 -14.27 41.25
CA THR A 251 -0.04 -12.92 40.76
C THR A 251 -1.17 -12.30 39.96
N ILE A 252 -1.80 -13.07 39.05
CA ILE A 252 -2.96 -12.62 38.28
C ILE A 252 -4.15 -12.33 39.21
N GLN A 253 -4.44 -13.22 40.17
CA GLN A 253 -5.54 -13.05 41.12
C GLN A 253 -5.39 -11.78 41.95
N ARG A 254 -4.16 -11.49 42.38
CA ARG A 254 -3.77 -10.25 43.05
C ARG A 254 -4.05 -9.05 42.13
N LEU A 255 -3.42 -9.00 40.96
CA LEU A 255 -3.56 -7.88 40.02
C LEU A 255 -4.99 -7.61 39.51
N LEU A 256 -5.87 -8.62 39.51
CA LEU A 256 -7.29 -8.45 39.18
C LEU A 256 -8.09 -7.72 40.26
N ARG A 257 -7.58 -7.59 41.49
CA ARG A 257 -8.22 -6.79 42.55
C ARG A 257 -8.24 -5.32 42.14
N THR A 258 -9.37 -4.65 42.35
CA THR A 258 -9.55 -3.24 41.95
C THR A 258 -8.54 -2.31 42.63
N THR A 259 -8.18 -2.60 43.88
CA THR A 259 -7.27 -1.82 44.72
C THR A 259 -5.79 -1.86 44.28
N GLU A 260 -5.34 -2.92 43.60
CA GLU A 260 -3.92 -3.12 43.31
C GLU A 260 -3.55 -2.62 41.92
N ALA A 261 -2.80 -1.52 41.83
CA ALA A 261 -2.25 -1.05 40.56
C ALA A 261 -0.99 -1.84 40.19
N LEU A 262 -0.78 -2.07 38.89
CA LEU A 262 0.50 -2.58 38.41
C LEU A 262 1.59 -1.53 38.71
N PRO A 263 2.77 -1.96 39.20
CA PRO A 263 3.78 -1.08 39.78
C PRO A 263 4.53 -0.23 38.74
N TYR A 264 4.78 -0.77 37.54
CA TYR A 264 5.57 -0.09 36.51
C TYR A 264 4.69 0.42 35.38
N ALA A 265 5.13 1.50 34.73
CA ALA A 265 4.49 2.07 33.55
C ALA A 265 5.54 2.24 32.44
N ALA A 266 5.16 1.90 31.21
CA ALA A 266 6.00 2.07 30.03
C ALA A 266 5.20 2.73 28.91
N LYS A 267 5.92 3.53 28.11
CA LYS A 267 5.45 4.02 26.83
C LYS A 267 6.03 3.11 25.73
N ILE A 268 5.16 2.58 24.89
CA ILE A 268 5.49 1.59 23.87
C ILE A 268 5.20 2.16 22.49
N GLU A 269 6.04 1.81 21.52
CA GLU A 269 5.87 2.12 20.10
C GLU A 269 5.01 1.05 19.40
N GLU A 270 4.54 1.33 18.19
CA GLU A 270 3.69 0.38 17.46
C GLU A 270 4.45 -0.90 17.11
N LEU A 271 3.80 -2.06 17.25
CA LEU A 271 4.42 -3.35 16.90
C LEU A 271 4.71 -3.42 15.41
N ALA A 272 5.89 -3.94 15.07
CA ALA A 272 6.27 -4.24 13.69
C ALA A 272 5.33 -5.29 13.09
N ASP A 273 4.88 -5.12 11.84
CA ASP A 273 4.01 -6.09 11.18
C ASP A 273 4.82 -7.22 10.54
N GLU A 274 4.88 -8.37 11.23
CA GLU A 274 5.55 -9.57 10.73
C GLU A 274 4.89 -10.16 9.47
N HIS A 275 3.60 -9.86 9.25
CA HIS A 275 2.82 -10.41 8.14
C HIS A 275 2.70 -9.44 6.96
N ALA A 276 3.28 -8.24 7.06
CA ALA A 276 3.41 -7.34 5.94
C ALA A 276 4.24 -8.05 4.87
N GLN A 277 3.60 -8.45 3.77
CA GLN A 277 4.29 -9.04 2.62
C GLN A 277 5.45 -8.13 2.25
N GLY A 278 6.66 -8.68 2.33
CA GLY A 278 7.86 -7.96 1.92
C GLY A 278 7.66 -7.37 0.53
N THR A 279 8.31 -6.24 0.26
CA THR A 279 8.23 -5.58 -1.06
C THR A 279 8.54 -6.55 -2.21
N ILE A 280 9.36 -7.58 -1.95
CA ILE A 280 9.73 -8.68 -2.85
C ILE A 280 8.57 -9.65 -3.09
N ASP A 281 7.89 -10.14 -2.05
CA ASP A 281 6.74 -11.06 -2.21
C ASP A 281 5.57 -10.39 -2.94
N ARG A 282 5.40 -9.07 -2.73
CA ARG A 282 4.44 -8.27 -3.50
C ARG A 282 4.82 -8.20 -4.98
N ILE A 283 6.11 -8.21 -5.32
CA ILE A 283 6.61 -8.23 -6.70
C ILE A 283 6.46 -9.63 -7.30
N ILE A 284 6.78 -10.69 -6.55
CA ILE A 284 6.63 -12.09 -6.99
C ILE A 284 5.15 -12.40 -7.25
N GLY A 285 4.25 -12.02 -6.34
CA GLY A 285 2.81 -12.18 -6.54
C GLY A 285 2.31 -11.44 -7.77
N LYS A 286 2.81 -10.21 -8.02
CA LYS A 286 2.49 -9.46 -9.24
C LYS A 286 3.10 -10.08 -10.50
N ALA A 287 4.28 -10.66 -10.42
CA ALA A 287 4.94 -11.33 -11.54
C ALA A 287 4.21 -12.62 -11.93
N LEU A 288 3.83 -13.45 -10.96
CA LEU A 288 3.03 -14.64 -11.20
C LEU A 288 1.66 -14.31 -11.80
N LEU A 289 0.98 -13.28 -11.27
CA LEU A 289 -0.28 -12.79 -11.86
C LEU A 289 -0.10 -12.23 -13.28
N ALA A 290 1.05 -11.62 -13.57
CA ALA A 290 1.37 -11.15 -14.92
C ALA A 290 1.64 -12.31 -15.87
N VAL A 291 2.33 -13.36 -15.42
CA VAL A 291 2.59 -14.58 -16.20
C VAL A 291 1.27 -15.29 -16.52
N ASP A 292 0.39 -15.47 -15.53
CA ASP A 292 -0.91 -16.12 -15.74
C ASP A 292 -1.80 -15.29 -16.68
N TYR A 293 -1.80 -13.96 -16.55
CA TYR A 293 -2.53 -13.06 -17.46
C TYR A 293 -2.01 -13.10 -18.89
N ILE A 294 -0.68 -13.13 -19.06
CA ILE A 294 -0.03 -13.23 -20.37
C ILE A 294 -0.29 -14.61 -20.99
N SER A 295 -0.23 -15.67 -20.19
CA SER A 295 -0.51 -17.04 -20.64
C SER A 295 -1.96 -17.22 -21.10
N ASP A 296 -2.93 -16.68 -20.37
CA ASP A 296 -4.35 -16.85 -20.69
C ASP A 296 -4.80 -15.97 -21.87
N ASN A 297 -4.16 -14.83 -22.10
CA ASN A 297 -4.56 -13.86 -23.11
C ASN A 297 -3.75 -13.94 -24.43
N ILE A 298 -2.70 -14.76 -24.46
CA ILE A 298 -1.86 -14.97 -25.65
C ILE A 298 -2.11 -16.37 -26.20
N SER A 299 -2.79 -16.45 -27.35
CA SER A 299 -2.96 -17.71 -28.07
C SER A 299 -1.61 -18.21 -28.60
N LYS A 300 -1.37 -19.52 -28.58
CA LYS A 300 -0.10 -20.17 -29.00
C LYS A 300 0.41 -19.69 -30.37
N ASN A 301 -0.48 -19.26 -31.26
CA ASN A 301 -0.15 -18.79 -32.60
C ASN A 301 0.56 -17.43 -32.60
N GLN A 302 0.30 -16.56 -31.62
CA GLN A 302 0.95 -15.25 -31.51
C GLN A 302 2.38 -15.33 -30.95
N ILE A 303 2.67 -16.34 -30.11
CA ILE A 303 4.02 -16.56 -29.54
C ILE A 303 4.99 -17.01 -30.63
N LEU A 304 4.58 -17.94 -31.49
CA LEU A 304 5.40 -18.42 -32.60
C LEU A 304 5.75 -17.28 -33.58
N LEU A 305 4.79 -16.40 -33.87
CA LEU A 305 5.01 -15.22 -34.71
C LEU A 305 6.00 -14.24 -34.09
N LEU A 306 5.88 -13.97 -32.79
CA LEU A 306 6.76 -13.04 -32.07
C LEU A 306 8.20 -13.57 -31.98
N ILE A 307 8.35 -14.86 -31.67
CA ILE A 307 9.67 -15.53 -31.63
C ILE A 307 10.31 -15.49 -33.01
N SER A 308 9.56 -15.80 -34.07
CA SER A 308 10.06 -15.73 -35.44
C SER A 308 10.59 -14.35 -35.79
N VAL A 309 9.83 -13.29 -35.47
CA VAL A 309 10.25 -11.90 -35.71
C VAL A 309 11.54 -11.57 -34.95
N ILE A 310 11.62 -11.92 -33.66
CA ILE A 310 12.82 -11.67 -32.85
C ILE A 310 14.04 -12.42 -33.40
N THR A 311 13.87 -13.70 -33.76
CA THR A 311 14.94 -14.51 -34.36
C THR A 311 15.43 -13.90 -35.68
N THR A 312 14.53 -13.37 -36.52
CA THR A 312 14.94 -12.68 -37.75
C THR A 312 15.73 -11.41 -37.48
N PHE A 313 15.32 -10.59 -36.50
CA PHE A 313 16.07 -9.39 -36.13
C PHE A 313 17.47 -9.72 -35.57
N ILE A 314 17.60 -10.79 -34.79
CA ILE A 314 18.89 -11.26 -34.26
C ILE A 314 19.79 -11.74 -35.40
N LEU A 315 19.25 -12.51 -36.36
CA LEU A 315 20.00 -12.98 -37.53
C LEU A 315 20.47 -11.81 -38.40
N ILE A 316 19.60 -10.84 -38.67
CA ILE A 316 19.96 -9.62 -39.41
C ILE A 316 21.06 -8.85 -38.67
N GLY A 317 20.93 -8.72 -37.34
CA GLY A 317 21.94 -8.08 -36.51
C GLY A 317 23.28 -8.81 -36.55
N ALA A 318 23.28 -10.14 -36.46
CA ALA A 318 24.49 -10.98 -36.49
C ALA A 318 25.19 -10.92 -37.85
N VAL A 319 24.43 -10.98 -38.96
CA VAL A 319 24.97 -10.85 -40.32
C VAL A 319 25.55 -9.46 -40.55
N THR A 320 24.84 -8.41 -40.12
CA THR A 320 25.30 -7.01 -40.25
C THR A 320 26.56 -6.77 -39.42
N TYR A 321 26.61 -7.32 -38.21
CA TYR A 321 27.78 -7.24 -37.34
C TYR A 321 28.97 -8.03 -37.91
N GLY A 322 28.72 -9.23 -38.45
CA GLY A 322 29.74 -10.04 -39.11
C GLY A 322 30.34 -9.36 -40.35
N LEU A 323 29.51 -8.76 -41.20
CA LEU A 323 29.95 -7.99 -42.37
C LEU A 323 30.75 -6.74 -41.96
N SER A 324 30.30 -6.03 -40.93
CA SER A 324 31.06 -4.89 -40.39
C SER A 324 32.42 -5.31 -39.81
N TYR A 325 32.49 -6.49 -39.19
CA TYR A 325 33.73 -7.05 -38.67
C TYR A 325 34.70 -7.47 -39.79
N LEU A 326 34.20 -8.10 -40.85
CA LEU A 326 35.00 -8.46 -42.02
C LEU A 326 35.50 -7.23 -42.78
N MET A 327 34.65 -6.21 -42.99
CA MET A 327 35.08 -4.94 -43.57
C MET A 327 36.17 -4.26 -42.74
N LYS A 328 36.09 -4.33 -41.41
CA LYS A 328 37.11 -3.76 -40.52
C LYS A 328 38.43 -4.52 -40.58
N LEU A 329 38.39 -5.85 -40.75
CA LEU A 329 39.58 -6.67 -40.99
C LEU A 329 40.20 -6.36 -42.37
N GLU A 330 39.37 -6.14 -43.38
CA GLU A 330 39.81 -5.78 -44.72
C GLU A 330 40.40 -4.37 -44.74
N GLU A 331 39.80 -3.42 -44.01
CA GLU A 331 40.32 -2.06 -43.83
C GLU A 331 41.68 -2.03 -43.12
N ILE A 332 41.88 -2.89 -42.11
CA ILE A 332 43.18 -3.08 -41.44
C ILE A 332 44.21 -3.70 -42.40
N SER A 333 43.79 -4.65 -43.25
CA SER A 333 44.67 -5.27 -44.25
C SER A 333 45.07 -4.31 -45.38
N ILE A 334 44.19 -3.37 -45.76
CA ILE A 334 44.41 -2.35 -46.78
C ILE A 334 45.25 -1.20 -46.20
N GLN A 335 45.06 -0.82 -44.93
CA GLN A 335 45.90 0.15 -44.22
C GLN A 335 47.33 -0.36 -43.96
N GLY A 336 47.54 -1.68 -43.88
CA GLY A 336 48.88 -2.29 -43.85
C GLY A 336 49.69 -2.10 -45.15
N LYS A 337 49.06 -1.66 -46.25
CA LYS A 337 49.72 -1.40 -47.55
C LYS A 337 49.82 0.08 -47.95
N LYS A 338 49.30 1.01 -47.14
CA LYS A 338 49.50 2.46 -47.35
C LYS A 338 49.67 3.14 -46.00
N GLY A 339 50.93 3.32 -45.62
CA GLY A 339 51.32 4.10 -44.46
C GLY A 339 51.07 5.59 -44.63
N GLY A 340 50.83 6.24 -43.48
CA GLY A 340 50.97 7.68 -43.27
C GLY A 340 49.71 8.50 -43.52
N TYR A 341 49.03 8.87 -42.44
CA TYR A 341 49.01 10.25 -41.92
C TYR A 341 48.03 10.33 -40.73
N GLU A 342 48.58 10.59 -39.55
CA GLU A 342 47.82 11.09 -38.42
C GLU A 342 47.28 12.48 -38.75
N ASN A 343 46.03 12.77 -38.36
CA ASN A 343 45.79 13.91 -37.49
C ASN A 343 44.45 13.85 -36.76
N ASN A 344 44.57 14.11 -35.46
CA ASN A 344 43.56 14.16 -34.41
C ASN A 344 42.26 14.88 -34.78
N SER A 345 41.14 14.14 -34.76
CA SER A 345 39.82 14.73 -34.57
C SER A 345 39.47 14.74 -33.07
N ARG A 346 39.58 15.93 -32.45
CA ARG A 346 38.89 16.17 -31.18
C ARG A 346 37.39 16.10 -31.43
N SER A 347 36.73 15.17 -30.75
CA SER A 347 35.28 15.01 -30.77
C SER A 347 34.60 16.27 -30.22
N THR A 348 34.07 17.11 -31.11
CA THR A 348 33.07 18.10 -30.73
C THR A 348 31.83 17.32 -30.33
N GLN A 349 31.54 17.25 -29.03
CA GLN A 349 30.31 16.65 -28.51
C GLN A 349 29.12 17.22 -29.27
N VAL A 350 28.43 16.36 -30.02
CA VAL A 350 27.15 16.65 -30.65
C VAL A 350 26.15 16.94 -29.53
N THR A 351 26.01 18.22 -29.18
CA THR A 351 24.99 18.71 -28.25
C THR A 351 23.65 18.54 -28.94
N SER A 352 22.87 17.56 -28.49
CA SER A 352 21.51 17.38 -29.01
C SER A 352 20.70 18.67 -28.79
N PRO A 353 20.15 19.31 -29.84
CA PRO A 353 19.41 20.55 -29.68
C PRO A 353 18.11 20.29 -28.90
N LEU A 354 17.77 21.19 -27.97
CA LEU A 354 16.48 21.18 -27.30
C LEU A 354 15.39 21.47 -28.33
N ARG A 355 14.57 20.47 -28.66
CA ARG A 355 13.51 20.60 -29.67
C ARG A 355 12.26 21.21 -29.04
N LEU A 356 12.09 22.52 -29.21
CA LEU A 356 10.86 23.21 -28.84
C LEU A 356 9.83 23.08 -29.98
N HIS A 357 8.73 22.38 -29.72
CA HIS A 357 7.70 22.11 -30.74
C HIS A 357 6.55 23.12 -30.69
N GLU A 358 6.04 23.56 -31.84
CA GLU A 358 4.76 24.27 -31.89
C GLU A 358 3.61 23.27 -31.80
N LEU A 359 2.66 23.51 -30.89
CA LEU A 359 1.45 22.71 -30.78
C LEU A 359 0.51 23.05 -31.96
N ARG A 360 0.44 22.12 -32.92
CA ARG A 360 -0.47 22.14 -34.07
C ARG A 360 -1.30 20.87 -34.10
N ALA A 361 -2.41 20.87 -34.85
CA ALA A 361 -3.29 19.71 -34.99
C ALA A 361 -2.51 18.41 -35.35
N GLU A 362 -1.54 18.50 -36.26
CA GLU A 362 -0.67 17.38 -36.67
C GLU A 362 0.13 16.76 -35.50
N LYS A 363 0.63 17.60 -34.59
CA LYS A 363 1.48 17.18 -33.47
C LYS A 363 0.70 16.97 -32.17
N TYR A 364 -0.59 17.32 -32.16
CA TYR A 364 -1.45 17.27 -30.98
C TYR A 364 -1.53 15.86 -30.39
N ASN A 365 -1.72 14.84 -31.24
CA ASN A 365 -1.81 13.45 -30.77
C ASN A 365 -0.53 13.00 -30.06
N GLY A 366 0.65 13.32 -30.61
CA GLY A 366 1.93 12.95 -29.99
C GLY A 366 2.29 13.76 -28.75
N LEU A 367 1.86 15.02 -28.68
CA LEU A 367 2.16 15.93 -27.57
C LEU A 367 1.16 15.85 -26.41
N VAL A 368 -0.06 15.35 -26.63
CA VAL A 368 -1.13 15.38 -25.61
C VAL A 368 -1.79 14.01 -25.42
N ARG A 369 -2.32 13.39 -26.47
CA ARG A 369 -3.17 12.17 -26.34
C ARG A 369 -2.38 10.88 -26.15
N LEU A 370 -1.32 10.69 -26.93
CA LEU A 370 -0.56 9.43 -27.03
C LEU A 370 0.76 9.49 -26.26
N LEU A 371 0.82 10.27 -25.18
CA LEU A 371 1.99 10.33 -24.31
C LEU A 371 2.21 9.00 -23.59
N LYS A 372 3.45 8.50 -23.62
CA LYS A 372 3.84 7.30 -22.89
C LYS A 372 3.67 7.51 -21.36
N PRO A 373 3.39 6.45 -20.58
CA PRO A 373 3.35 6.55 -19.13
C PRO A 373 4.64 7.17 -18.56
N GLY A 374 4.50 8.16 -17.67
CA GLY A 374 5.63 8.87 -17.09
C GLY A 374 6.10 10.09 -17.89
N CYS A 375 5.68 10.25 -19.14
CA CYS A 375 6.00 11.44 -19.93
C CYS A 375 5.02 12.59 -19.65
N ARG A 376 5.54 13.83 -19.64
CA ARG A 376 4.74 15.06 -19.51
C ARG A 376 5.13 16.06 -20.60
N THR A 377 4.15 16.82 -21.08
CA THR A 377 4.39 17.89 -22.05
C THR A 377 4.18 19.24 -21.37
N ILE A 378 5.20 20.09 -21.41
CA ILE A 378 5.17 21.45 -20.88
C ILE A 378 4.93 22.40 -22.05
N ILE A 379 3.83 23.16 -21.98
CA ILE A 379 3.32 24.03 -23.06
C ILE A 379 3.29 25.47 -22.58
N LEU A 380 4.02 26.36 -23.25
CA LEU A 380 3.92 27.81 -23.03
C LEU A 380 2.83 28.41 -23.92
N LEU A 381 1.92 29.19 -23.34
CA LEU A 381 0.91 29.95 -24.06
C LEU A 381 1.45 31.32 -24.46
N ILE A 382 1.43 31.61 -25.77
CA ILE A 382 1.96 32.86 -26.33
C ILE A 382 0.99 33.48 -27.34
N ASP A 383 1.12 34.78 -27.51
CA ASP A 383 0.55 35.55 -28.61
C ASP A 383 1.65 35.91 -29.64
N HIS A 384 1.27 36.26 -30.88
CA HIS A 384 2.17 36.59 -31.98
C HIS A 384 3.21 37.66 -31.59
N GLN A 385 2.76 38.72 -30.91
CA GLN A 385 3.62 39.82 -30.47
C GLN A 385 4.58 39.41 -29.34
N SER A 386 4.13 38.52 -28.44
CA SER A 386 4.92 38.06 -27.28
C SER A 386 5.93 36.96 -27.61
N LYS A 387 5.80 36.31 -28.77
CA LYS A 387 6.58 35.15 -29.20
C LYS A 387 8.09 35.40 -29.15
N LEU A 388 8.53 36.54 -29.68
CA LEU A 388 9.97 36.88 -29.78
C LEU A 388 10.59 37.15 -28.41
N LYS A 389 9.80 37.54 -27.41
CA LYS A 389 10.28 37.86 -26.06
C LYS A 389 10.22 36.66 -25.11
N LEU A 390 9.10 35.92 -25.10
CA LEU A 390 8.86 34.86 -24.12
C LEU A 390 9.56 33.54 -24.47
N ILE A 391 9.72 33.20 -25.75
CA ILE A 391 10.37 31.94 -26.14
C ILE A 391 11.83 31.86 -25.66
N PRO A 392 12.69 32.90 -25.84
CA PRO A 392 14.06 32.85 -25.33
C PRO A 392 14.15 32.71 -23.82
N ILE A 393 13.29 33.41 -23.07
CA ILE A 393 13.21 33.34 -21.61
C ILE A 393 12.80 31.93 -21.17
N PHE A 394 11.72 31.41 -21.78
CA PHE A 394 11.25 30.05 -21.52
C PHE A 394 12.32 29.01 -21.84
N HIS A 395 12.97 29.12 -23.01
CA HIS A 395 14.05 28.24 -23.44
C HIS A 395 15.22 28.22 -22.44
N LYS A 396 15.62 29.39 -21.91
CA LYS A 396 16.64 29.49 -20.87
C LYS A 396 16.25 28.75 -19.59
N ILE A 397 14.98 28.87 -19.16
CA ILE A 397 14.45 28.22 -17.96
C ILE A 397 14.40 26.70 -18.12
N ILE A 398 13.98 26.19 -19.29
CA ILE A 398 13.85 24.74 -19.52
C ILE A 398 15.15 24.04 -19.95
N TRP A 399 16.19 24.81 -20.30
CA TRP A 399 17.49 24.29 -20.76
C TRP A 399 18.16 23.23 -19.85
N PRO A 400 18.08 23.33 -18.51
CA PRO A 400 18.63 22.30 -17.62
C PRO A 400 18.00 20.91 -17.84
N TYR A 401 16.72 20.87 -18.24
CA TYR A 401 15.95 19.64 -18.41
C TYR A 401 16.12 18.97 -19.79
N ARG A 402 17.00 19.48 -20.66
CA ARG A 402 17.18 19.01 -22.05
C ARG A 402 17.54 17.52 -22.20
N LYS A 403 18.15 16.92 -21.18
CA LYS A 403 18.55 15.50 -21.19
C LYS A 403 17.42 14.56 -20.75
N ASN A 404 16.31 15.10 -20.23
CA ASN A 404 15.23 14.29 -19.71
C ASN A 404 14.32 13.80 -20.84
N LYS A 405 14.38 12.51 -21.16
CA LYS A 405 13.56 11.86 -22.20
C LYS A 405 12.07 11.79 -21.86
N THR A 406 11.69 12.07 -20.62
CA THR A 406 10.28 12.05 -20.17
C THR A 406 9.57 13.40 -20.33
N LEU A 407 10.31 14.48 -20.63
CA LEU A 407 9.74 15.81 -20.78
C LEU A 407 9.76 16.25 -22.24
N LEU A 408 8.60 16.71 -22.71
CA LEU A 408 8.44 17.33 -24.00
C LEU A 408 8.14 18.81 -23.80
N PHE A 409 8.77 19.67 -24.60
CA PHE A 409 8.60 21.11 -24.50
C PHE A 409 7.94 21.65 -25.77
N SER A 410 6.90 22.45 -25.58
CA SER A 410 6.18 23.05 -26.69
C SER A 410 5.66 24.45 -26.36
N TYR A 411 5.22 25.16 -27.38
CA TYR A 411 4.48 26.41 -27.25
C TYR A 411 3.22 26.37 -28.10
N MET A 412 2.19 27.10 -27.67
CA MET A 412 0.91 27.21 -28.36
C MET A 412 0.60 28.68 -28.64
N ASN A 413 0.27 29.00 -29.89
CA ASN A 413 -0.26 30.32 -30.23
C ASN A 413 -1.74 30.41 -29.80
N MET A 414 -2.07 31.41 -28.98
CA MET A 414 -3.42 31.64 -28.48
C MET A 414 -4.44 31.85 -29.59
N GLU A 415 -4.09 32.51 -30.70
CA GLU A 415 -5.03 32.74 -31.82
C GLU A 415 -5.61 31.44 -32.38
N ARG A 416 -4.79 30.38 -32.43
CA ARG A 416 -5.17 29.05 -32.93
C ARG A 416 -5.68 28.13 -31.83
N GLY A 417 -5.13 28.26 -30.62
CA GLY A 417 -5.36 27.36 -29.50
C GLY A 417 -6.43 27.81 -28.48
N LEU A 418 -7.01 29.02 -28.63
CA LEU A 418 -7.92 29.60 -27.62
C LEU A 418 -9.14 28.71 -27.36
N ASN A 419 -9.78 28.20 -28.42
CA ASN A 419 -10.96 27.32 -28.28
C ASN A 419 -10.61 26.01 -27.55
N TRP A 420 -9.43 25.46 -27.85
CA TRP A 420 -8.93 24.26 -27.18
C TRP A 420 -8.66 24.53 -25.70
N TYR A 421 -8.03 25.66 -25.38
CA TYR A 421 -7.75 26.06 -24.01
C TYR A 421 -9.01 26.35 -23.20
N LYS A 422 -10.00 27.04 -23.79
CA LYS A 422 -11.32 27.29 -23.18
C LYS A 422 -12.04 25.98 -22.83
N LYS A 423 -12.05 25.02 -23.75
CA LYS A 423 -12.62 23.68 -23.51
C LYS A 423 -11.85 22.89 -22.45
N LEU A 424 -10.52 23.02 -22.42
CA LEU A 424 -9.70 22.34 -21.41
C LEU A 424 -10.03 22.85 -20.00
N LEU A 425 -10.17 24.18 -19.84
CA LEU A 425 -10.51 24.78 -18.55
C LEU A 425 -11.95 24.46 -18.13
N SER A 426 -12.92 24.51 -19.05
CA SER A 426 -14.32 24.17 -18.72
C SER A 426 -14.47 22.72 -18.26
N LEU A 427 -13.66 21.80 -18.79
CA LEU A 427 -13.65 20.39 -18.37
C LEU A 427 -13.07 20.17 -16.96
N SER A 428 -12.33 21.14 -16.43
CA SER A 428 -11.76 21.09 -15.08
C SER A 428 -12.63 21.74 -14.01
N LEU A 429 -13.72 22.42 -14.42
CA LEU A 429 -14.65 23.07 -13.51
C LEU A 429 -15.82 22.12 -13.15
N PRO A 430 -16.35 22.18 -11.90
CA PRO A 430 -17.49 21.38 -11.48
C PRO A 430 -18.77 21.67 -12.27
N GLU A 431 -18.91 22.90 -12.78
CA GLU A 431 -20.06 23.36 -13.56
C GLU A 431 -19.66 23.74 -14.99
N LEU A 432 -20.53 23.41 -15.95
CA LEU A 432 -20.39 23.76 -17.37
C LEU A 432 -20.67 25.26 -17.57
N ILE A 433 -19.78 26.12 -17.08
CA ILE A 433 -19.85 27.56 -17.25
C ILE A 433 -19.13 27.93 -18.56
N GLU A 434 -19.79 28.72 -19.41
CA GLU A 434 -19.12 29.32 -20.57
C GLU A 434 -18.11 30.38 -20.14
N LEU A 435 -16.83 30.00 -20.11
CA LEU A 435 -15.76 30.93 -19.75
C LEU A 435 -15.53 31.98 -20.85
N ASN A 436 -15.70 33.26 -20.54
CA ASN A 436 -15.26 34.36 -21.42
C ASN A 436 -13.81 34.71 -21.12
N ILE A 437 -12.88 34.10 -21.87
CA ILE A 437 -11.44 34.23 -21.63
C ILE A 437 -10.85 35.28 -22.57
N ASN A 438 -10.23 36.31 -22.00
CA ASN A 438 -9.46 37.28 -22.77
C ASN A 438 -8.07 36.69 -23.12
N PRO A 439 -7.73 36.49 -24.42
CA PRO A 439 -6.48 35.86 -24.84
C PRO A 439 -5.23 36.61 -24.35
N LYS A 440 -5.31 37.95 -24.20
CA LYS A 440 -4.20 38.77 -23.69
C LYS A 440 -3.84 38.45 -22.24
N ASN A 441 -4.81 38.03 -21.44
CA ASN A 441 -4.59 37.66 -20.05
C ASN A 441 -4.01 36.24 -19.89
N CYS A 442 -4.03 35.41 -20.94
CA CYS A 442 -3.50 34.05 -20.90
C CYS A 442 -2.03 33.95 -21.33
N VAL A 443 -1.48 35.02 -21.90
CA VAL A 443 -0.08 35.08 -22.34
C VAL A 443 0.85 34.86 -21.14
N GLY A 444 1.85 34.00 -21.31
CA GLY A 444 2.80 33.65 -20.23
C GLY A 444 2.30 32.56 -19.27
N THR A 445 1.13 31.98 -19.53
CA THR A 445 0.66 30.78 -18.82
C THR A 445 1.44 29.56 -19.31
N VAL A 446 1.83 28.67 -18.40
CA VAL A 446 2.48 27.40 -18.74
C VAL A 446 1.61 26.24 -18.26
N LEU A 447 1.38 25.27 -19.13
CA LEU A 447 0.60 24.07 -18.84
C LEU A 447 1.52 22.86 -18.82
N ALA A 448 1.44 22.03 -17.78
CA ALA A 448 2.08 20.73 -17.74
C ALA A 448 1.03 19.63 -17.91
N LEU A 449 1.02 18.95 -19.05
CA LEU A 449 0.01 17.94 -19.40
C LEU A 449 0.54 16.52 -19.15
N ASN A 450 -0.30 15.66 -18.57
CA ASN A 450 -0.05 14.23 -18.45
C ASN A 450 -1.11 13.45 -19.23
N GLY A 451 -0.79 13.10 -20.48
CA GLY A 451 -1.71 12.43 -21.41
C GLY A 451 -2.29 11.13 -20.86
N HIS A 452 -1.43 10.29 -20.26
CA HIS A 452 -1.79 8.98 -19.74
C HIS A 452 -2.69 9.05 -18.49
N ARG A 453 -2.35 9.89 -17.52
CA ARG A 453 -3.13 10.03 -16.26
C ARG A 453 -4.26 11.07 -16.37
N LYS A 454 -4.44 11.69 -17.54
CA LYS A 454 -5.49 12.67 -17.86
C LYS A 454 -5.63 13.78 -16.80
N TYR A 455 -4.51 14.45 -16.51
CA TYR A 455 -4.53 15.67 -15.70
C TYR A 455 -3.57 16.70 -16.27
N PHE A 456 -3.74 17.94 -15.86
CA PHE A 456 -2.80 19.02 -16.13
C PHE A 456 -2.54 19.90 -14.90
N CYS A 457 -1.38 20.55 -14.87
CA CYS A 457 -1.03 21.59 -13.90
C CYS A 457 -0.90 22.92 -14.63
N ILE A 458 -1.22 24.03 -13.95
CA ILE A 458 -1.19 25.38 -14.53
C ILE A 458 -0.22 26.25 -13.73
N TYR A 459 0.68 26.92 -14.45
CA TYR A 459 1.41 28.08 -13.97
C TYR A 459 0.83 29.33 -14.62
N HIS A 460 0.54 30.35 -13.81
CA HIS A 460 0.20 31.68 -14.28
C HIS A 460 0.68 32.71 -13.25
N ALA A 461 1.21 33.85 -13.69
CA ALA A 461 1.81 34.84 -12.80
C ALA A 461 0.85 35.38 -11.71
N LYS A 462 -0.46 35.41 -12.01
CA LYS A 462 -1.51 35.81 -11.06
C LYS A 462 -2.16 34.62 -10.31
N HIS A 463 -1.66 33.40 -10.49
CA HIS A 463 -2.23 32.22 -9.85
C HIS A 463 -1.95 32.21 -8.34
N PRO A 464 -2.91 31.85 -7.49
CA PRO A 464 -2.74 31.85 -6.03
C PRO A 464 -1.55 31.01 -5.56
N GLU A 465 -1.26 29.91 -6.25
CA GLU A 465 -0.15 29.00 -5.98
C GLU A 465 1.25 29.65 -6.14
N CYS A 466 1.32 30.81 -6.79
CA CYS A 466 2.55 31.56 -7.04
C CYS A 466 2.73 32.78 -6.12
N ASN A 467 1.73 33.16 -5.32
CA ASN A 467 1.79 34.33 -4.41
C ASN A 467 1.82 33.90 -2.93
N LYS A 468 3.01 33.90 -2.33
CA LYS A 468 3.27 33.46 -0.95
C LYS A 468 2.54 34.29 0.12
N ASP A 469 2.17 35.55 -0.14
CA ASP A 469 1.55 36.43 0.87
C ASP A 469 0.07 36.11 1.15
N LYS A 470 -0.59 35.32 0.30
CA LYS A 470 -2.02 34.96 0.47
C LYS A 470 -2.24 33.62 1.18
N GLU A 471 -1.23 32.76 1.28
CA GLU A 471 -1.31 31.50 2.06
C GLU A 471 -1.40 31.76 3.56
N PHE A 472 -0.65 32.75 4.07
CA PHE A 472 -0.66 33.11 5.50
C PHE A 472 -2.04 33.61 5.96
N LYS A 473 -2.68 34.48 5.17
CA LYS A 473 -4.02 35.02 5.48
C LYS A 473 -5.14 33.96 5.34
N ARG A 474 -4.95 32.94 4.49
CA ARG A 474 -5.92 31.84 4.34
C ARG A 474 -5.82 30.85 5.51
N MET A 475 -4.61 30.55 5.96
CA MET A 475 -4.38 29.70 7.14
C MET A 475 -5.01 30.32 8.39
N GLU A 476 -4.85 31.63 8.60
CA GLU A 476 -5.39 32.33 9.77
C GLU A 476 -6.93 32.30 9.82
N ARG A 477 -7.62 32.34 8.66
CA ARG A 477 -9.08 32.22 8.59
C ARG A 477 -9.57 30.81 8.89
N ILE A 478 -8.85 29.80 8.43
CA ILE A 478 -9.17 28.39 8.71
C ILE A 478 -8.99 28.11 10.22
N THR A 479 -7.94 28.63 10.84
CA THR A 479 -7.70 28.45 12.28
C THR A 479 -8.77 29.15 13.14
N LYS A 480 -9.21 30.36 12.75
CA LYS A 480 -10.30 31.09 13.43
C LYS A 480 -11.69 30.43 13.24
N GLN A 481 -11.94 29.78 12.12
CA GLN A 481 -13.18 29.02 11.89
C GLN A 481 -13.22 27.68 12.64
N MET A 482 -12.07 27.09 12.94
CA MET A 482 -12.01 25.84 13.73
C MET A 482 -12.09 26.06 15.25
N SER A 483 -11.91 27.28 15.76
CA SER A 483 -12.04 27.59 17.20
C SER A 483 -13.48 27.87 17.67
N HIS A 484 -14.44 28.00 16.75
CA HIS A 484 -15.85 28.24 17.07
C HIS A 484 -16.76 27.34 16.22
N ARG A 485 -16.99 26.10 16.66
CA ARG A 485 -18.28 25.39 16.53
C ARG A 485 -18.26 24.02 17.21
N SER A 486 -19.04 23.93 18.28
CA SER A 486 -19.59 22.72 18.87
C SER A 486 -20.94 22.40 18.21
N GLU A 487 -21.18 21.09 18.03
CA GLU A 487 -22.45 20.40 17.75
C GLU A 487 -23.04 20.42 16.32
N ASP A 488 -23.16 19.17 15.83
CA ASP A 488 -24.05 18.56 14.83
C ASP A 488 -23.88 18.72 13.31
N ALA A 489 -24.37 17.64 12.67
CA ALA A 489 -23.96 17.01 11.43
C ALA A 489 -24.41 17.68 10.11
N GLU A 490 -23.64 17.40 9.06
CA GLU A 490 -24.08 16.93 7.73
C GLU A 490 -23.35 17.64 6.56
N ALA A 491 -22.86 16.80 5.64
CA ALA A 491 -22.50 17.03 4.24
C ALA A 491 -21.85 18.38 3.80
N GLY A 492 -20.59 18.26 3.33
CA GLY A 492 -20.14 18.91 2.09
C GLY A 492 -19.96 20.43 2.10
N ALA A 493 -18.75 20.90 2.42
CA ALA A 493 -18.31 22.26 2.09
C ALA A 493 -16.83 22.26 1.68
N PHE A 494 -16.55 21.97 0.41
CA PHE A 494 -15.24 22.19 -0.20
C PHE A 494 -15.39 23.21 -1.34
N ILE A 495 -14.70 24.34 -1.16
CA ILE A 495 -14.48 25.44 -2.09
C ILE A 495 -15.70 26.35 -2.32
N GLY A 496 -15.74 27.43 -1.52
CA GLY A 496 -16.52 28.62 -1.82
C GLY A 496 -15.94 29.36 -3.02
N PHE A 497 -16.74 29.45 -4.08
CA PHE A 497 -16.65 30.43 -5.15
C PHE A 497 -17.97 31.21 -5.17
N ASP A 498 -18.35 31.77 -4.02
CA ASP A 498 -19.57 32.56 -3.91
C ASP A 498 -19.23 34.01 -4.19
N ASN A 499 -19.55 34.42 -5.42
CA ASN A 499 -19.73 35.81 -5.79
C ASN A 499 -21.12 36.22 -5.27
N SER A 500 -21.24 36.47 -3.97
CA SER A 500 -22.36 37.22 -3.40
C SER A 500 -21.82 38.50 -2.77
N SER A 501 -22.43 39.58 -3.20
CA SER A 501 -22.18 40.94 -2.76
C SER A 501 -22.53 41.05 -1.28
N ASP A 502 -21.53 41.06 -0.42
CA ASP A 502 -21.63 41.72 0.89
C ASP A 502 -20.46 42.70 1.05
N SER A 503 -20.88 43.95 1.09
CA SER A 503 -20.12 45.17 1.31
C SER A 503 -19.42 45.15 2.66
N GLU A 504 -18.09 45.17 2.64
CA GLU A 504 -17.22 46.02 3.48
C GLU A 504 -15.76 45.66 3.16
N MET A 505 -15.18 46.33 2.15
CA MET A 505 -13.73 46.33 1.98
C MET A 505 -13.27 47.74 1.61
N SER A 506 -12.48 48.30 2.53
CA SER A 506 -11.82 49.60 2.46
C SER A 506 -11.17 49.86 1.09
N GLN A 507 -11.38 51.07 0.58
CA GLN A 507 -11.13 51.53 -0.79
C GLN A 507 -9.65 51.63 -1.24
N ASP A 508 -8.66 51.07 -0.54
CA ASP A 508 -7.25 51.45 -0.76
C ASP A 508 -6.32 50.41 -1.43
N GLU A 509 -6.78 49.24 -1.89
CA GLU A 509 -5.88 48.23 -2.49
C GLU A 509 -6.20 47.81 -3.94
N ILE A 510 -7.03 48.57 -4.68
CA ILE A 510 -7.17 48.39 -6.14
C ILE A 510 -6.22 49.35 -6.86
N LYS A 511 -4.91 49.20 -6.64
CA LYS A 511 -3.90 49.70 -7.58
C LYS A 511 -3.42 48.54 -8.43
N ASN A 512 -3.81 48.60 -9.71
CA ASN A 512 -3.36 47.73 -10.78
C ASN A 512 -1.84 47.58 -10.77
N ASP A 513 -1.34 46.47 -10.25
CA ASP A 513 0.05 46.07 -10.47
C ASP A 513 0.13 45.53 -11.91
N VAL A 514 0.45 46.43 -12.84
CA VAL A 514 0.61 46.10 -14.26
C VAL A 514 1.88 45.27 -14.40
N ILE A 515 1.75 43.94 -14.26
CA ILE A 515 2.85 43.00 -14.48
C ILE A 515 3.33 43.17 -15.93
N LYS A 516 4.54 43.70 -16.10
CA LYS A 516 5.19 43.84 -17.41
C LYS A 516 5.41 42.45 -18.01
N GLN A 517 5.24 42.33 -19.33
CA GLN A 517 5.37 41.06 -20.06
C GLN A 517 6.70 40.33 -19.78
N ASP A 518 7.77 41.08 -19.49
CA ASP A 518 9.11 40.54 -19.23
C ASP A 518 9.23 39.82 -17.88
N LYS A 519 8.29 40.04 -16.95
CA LYS A 519 8.26 39.39 -15.61
C LYS A 519 7.29 38.20 -15.50
N LEU A 520 6.56 37.87 -16.57
CA LEU A 520 5.52 36.81 -16.52
C LEU A 520 6.07 35.42 -16.18
N LEU A 521 7.33 35.14 -16.52
CA LEU A 521 7.97 33.82 -16.34
C LEU A 521 8.96 33.78 -15.16
N GLU A 522 9.05 34.83 -14.35
CA GLU A 522 10.03 34.92 -13.25
C GLU A 522 9.80 33.85 -12.17
N GLY A 523 8.55 33.52 -11.87
CA GLY A 523 8.18 32.46 -10.93
C GLY A 523 8.18 31.04 -11.50
N LEU A 524 8.41 30.88 -12.81
CA LEU A 524 8.32 29.58 -13.48
C LEU A 524 9.36 28.54 -12.99
N PRO A 525 10.64 28.90 -12.73
CA PRO A 525 11.63 27.93 -12.23
C PRO A 525 11.19 27.27 -10.91
N ASN A 526 10.76 28.07 -9.93
CA ASN A 526 10.28 27.57 -8.64
C ASN A 526 9.03 26.69 -8.80
N TRP A 527 8.15 27.02 -9.74
CA TRP A 527 6.98 26.20 -10.04
C TRP A 527 7.36 24.87 -10.72
N LEU A 528 8.38 24.86 -11.59
CA LEU A 528 8.88 23.63 -12.20
C LEU A 528 9.47 22.67 -11.16
N ASP A 529 10.20 23.18 -10.17
CA ASP A 529 10.74 22.36 -9.08
C ASP A 529 9.60 21.68 -8.28
N ARG A 530 8.58 22.46 -7.89
CA ARG A 530 7.36 21.93 -7.25
C ARG A 530 6.59 20.94 -8.14
N LEU A 531 6.57 21.16 -9.46
CA LEU A 531 5.94 20.26 -10.42
C LEU A 531 6.64 18.89 -10.44
N PHE A 532 7.96 18.87 -10.30
CA PHE A 532 8.75 17.63 -10.27
C PHE A 532 8.70 16.93 -8.91
N GLU A 533 8.66 17.67 -7.80
CA GLU A 533 8.39 17.14 -6.46
C GLU A 533 6.95 16.59 -6.32
N GLY A 534 6.03 17.12 -7.13
CA GLY A 534 4.64 16.68 -7.18
C GLY A 534 3.72 17.43 -6.22
N THR A 535 4.15 18.58 -5.69
CA THR A 535 3.42 19.46 -4.76
C THR A 535 2.53 20.50 -5.47
N THR A 536 2.45 20.45 -6.80
CA THR A 536 1.57 21.33 -7.59
C THR A 536 0.14 20.84 -7.70
N GLN A 537 -0.81 21.76 -7.81
CA GLN A 537 -2.23 21.44 -8.00
C GLN A 537 -2.47 20.74 -9.34
N ARG A 538 -3.21 19.61 -9.30
CA ARG A 538 -3.54 18.79 -10.48
C ARG A 538 -5.03 18.90 -10.82
N TYR A 539 -5.30 19.30 -12.05
CA TYR A 539 -6.65 19.39 -12.60
C TYR A 539 -6.93 18.16 -13.46
N HIS A 540 -7.84 17.30 -13.02
CA HIS A 540 -8.21 16.08 -13.73
C HIS A 540 -9.24 16.35 -14.82
N VAL A 541 -9.10 15.67 -15.96
CA VAL A 541 -10.03 15.79 -17.09
C VAL A 541 -10.51 14.41 -17.53
N ASN A 542 -11.79 14.31 -17.91
CA ASN A 542 -12.38 13.04 -18.37
C ASN A 542 -11.82 12.62 -19.74
N TYR A 543 -11.63 13.60 -20.63
CA TYR A 543 -11.07 13.43 -21.96
C TYR A 543 -10.28 14.67 -22.39
N TRP A 544 -9.41 14.50 -23.37
CA TRP A 544 -8.64 15.59 -23.97
C TRP A 544 -9.43 16.24 -25.12
N PRO A 545 -9.69 17.56 -25.10
CA PRO A 545 -10.49 18.23 -26.12
C PRO A 545 -9.80 18.21 -27.49
N ASP A 546 -10.56 18.09 -28.57
CA ASP A 546 -9.98 18.07 -29.93
C ASP A 546 -9.33 19.41 -30.29
N PHE A 547 -8.14 19.32 -30.89
CA PHE A 547 -7.43 20.48 -31.42
C PHE A 547 -7.82 20.67 -32.89
N THR A 548 -8.84 21.50 -33.13
CA THR A 548 -9.35 21.77 -34.48
C THR A 548 -8.37 22.64 -35.28
N ALA A 549 -7.99 22.21 -36.47
CA ALA A 549 -7.36 23.08 -37.46
C ALA A 549 -8.46 23.97 -38.06
N LYS A 550 -8.50 25.24 -37.67
CA LYS A 550 -9.13 26.28 -38.48
C LYS A 550 -8.04 27.11 -39.13
#